data_AF-A0A851JM74-F1
#
_entry.id   AF-A0A851JM74-F1
#
_cell.length_a   1.000
_cell.length_b   1.000
_cell.length_c   1.000
_cell.angle_alpha   90.00
_cell.angle_beta   90.00
_cell.angle_gamma   90.00
#
_symmetry.space_group_name_H-M   'P 1'
#
loop_
_entity.id
_entity.type
_entity.pdbx_description
1 polymer ?
#
loop_
_entity_poly.entity_id
_entity_poly.type
_entity_poly.pdbx_seq_one_letter_code
_entity_poly.pdbx_strand_id
1 'polypeptide(L)'
;PLNVSVNCTEASHRCSIWWQPPRTSHVKRSSCFKYEIVIENKADAEKNTKTTSKTVTIIENNSYLYESFSSEKRYSVKIRATDAGFCLVSPNWGEWSTPVEFGTQQLTSTSPYMLFLIPGLSAGLALFLCMTVRAYLKKTSATVPQPRDPFHDSSPIDFQTEYMNLLKKQETEEIIDIEEVMECK
;
A
#
# COMPACT_ATOMS: atom_id res chain seq x y z
N PRO A 1 4.73 31.46 33.14
CA PRO A 1 6.09 31.53 32.55
C PRO A 1 5.99 31.81 31.04
N LEU A 2 7.00 32.44 30.45
CA LEU A 2 6.98 32.80 29.01
C LEU A 2 8.08 32.06 28.26
N ASN A 3 7.90 31.85 26.95
CA ASN A 3 8.92 31.29 26.05
C ASN A 3 9.53 29.99 26.57
N VAL A 4 8.68 29.03 26.95
CA VAL A 4 9.11 27.69 27.32
C VAL A 4 9.71 27.03 26.07
N SER A 5 10.98 26.63 26.13
CA SER A 5 11.61 25.87 25.05
C SER A 5 12.31 24.63 25.61
N VAL A 6 12.43 23.63 24.74
CA VAL A 6 12.96 22.31 25.07
C VAL A 6 13.97 21.94 24.00
N ASN A 7 15.14 21.44 24.42
CA ASN A 7 16.13 20.87 23.54
C ASN A 7 16.60 19.53 24.11
N CYS A 8 16.47 18.48 23.30
CA CYS A 8 16.72 17.11 23.70
C CYS A 8 17.88 16.52 22.90
N THR A 9 18.69 15.71 23.56
CA THR A 9 19.82 15.02 22.95
C THR A 9 19.68 13.53 23.22
N GLU A 10 19.33 12.78 22.17
CA GLU A 10 19.08 11.34 22.24
C GLU A 10 20.27 10.56 22.80
N ALA A 11 21.50 10.88 22.37
CA ALA A 11 22.72 10.23 22.84
C ALA A 11 22.93 10.30 24.36
N SER A 12 22.34 11.29 25.03
CA SER A 12 22.45 11.48 26.47
C SER A 12 21.18 11.14 27.25
N HIS A 13 20.09 10.79 26.55
CA HIS A 13 18.76 10.60 27.14
C HIS A 13 18.29 11.79 27.99
N ARG A 14 18.72 13.01 27.64
CA ARG A 14 18.43 14.24 28.41
C ARG A 14 17.74 15.31 27.57
N CYS A 15 16.88 16.09 28.22
CA CYS A 15 16.33 17.33 27.68
C CYS A 15 16.63 18.51 28.60
N SER A 16 17.18 19.57 28.03
CA SER A 16 17.29 20.88 28.66
C SER A 16 16.00 21.67 28.38
N ILE A 17 15.35 22.11 29.44
CA ILE A 17 14.11 22.89 29.40
C ILE A 17 14.41 24.25 30.00
N TRP A 18 14.03 25.33 29.32
CA TRP A 18 14.24 26.70 29.81
C TRP A 18 13.03 27.58 29.55
N TRP A 19 12.87 28.61 30.37
CA TRP A 19 11.79 29.58 30.27
C TRP A 19 12.20 30.95 30.80
N GLN A 20 11.41 31.95 30.43
CA GLN A 20 11.51 33.29 30.95
C GLN A 20 10.56 33.46 32.15
N PRO A 21 10.93 34.31 33.14
CA PRO A 21 10.05 34.64 34.24
C PRO A 21 8.72 35.23 33.74
N PRO A 22 7.62 35.08 34.51
CA PRO A 22 6.38 35.79 34.22
C PRO A 22 6.60 37.30 34.19
N ARG A 23 5.87 37.99 33.31
CA ARG A 23 5.79 39.45 33.37
C ARG A 23 4.95 39.86 34.57
N THR A 24 5.50 40.70 35.43
CA THR A 24 4.75 41.36 36.50
C THR A 24 4.88 42.87 36.34
N SER A 25 3.97 43.62 36.97
CA SER A 25 3.97 45.09 36.91
C SER A 25 5.16 45.73 37.64
N HIS A 26 5.70 45.06 38.67
CA HIS A 26 6.63 45.66 39.62
C HIS A 26 7.92 44.86 39.85
N VAL A 27 8.00 43.60 39.38
CA VAL A 27 9.16 42.72 39.58
C VAL A 27 9.68 42.18 38.24
N LYS A 28 10.98 42.36 37.99
CA LYS A 28 11.70 41.79 36.84
C LYS A 28 12.76 40.74 37.21
N ARG A 29 13.04 40.56 38.50
CA ARG A 29 14.10 39.64 38.97
C ARG A 29 13.60 38.19 38.89
N SER A 30 14.41 37.31 38.28
CA SER A 30 14.08 35.88 38.15
C SER A 30 14.02 35.16 39.50
N SER A 31 14.86 35.56 40.46
CA SER A 31 14.95 34.96 41.79
C SER A 31 13.65 35.07 42.60
N CYS A 32 12.75 35.97 42.21
CA CYS A 32 11.48 36.20 42.89
C CYS A 32 10.45 35.09 42.65
N PHE A 33 10.75 34.14 41.77
CA PHE A 33 9.80 33.12 41.36
C PHE A 33 10.37 31.74 41.63
N LYS A 34 9.49 30.87 42.15
CA LYS A 34 9.67 29.42 42.08
C LYS A 34 8.68 28.85 41.10
N TYR A 35 9.05 27.73 40.49
CA TYR A 35 8.34 27.12 39.38
C TYR A 35 7.94 25.70 39.73
N GLU A 36 6.73 25.31 39.32
CA GLU A 36 6.35 23.91 39.27
C GLU A 36 6.33 23.48 37.81
N ILE A 37 6.99 22.37 37.53
CA ILE A 37 7.17 21.81 36.20
C ILE A 37 6.50 20.45 36.18
N VAL A 38 5.62 20.25 35.23
CA VAL A 38 4.94 18.99 34.98
C VAL A 38 5.36 18.48 33.60
N ILE A 39 5.98 17.31 33.58
CA ILE A 39 6.32 16.59 32.34
C ILE A 39 5.49 15.32 32.30
N GLU A 40 4.65 15.19 31.28
CA GLU A 40 3.77 14.05 31.09
C GLU A 40 4.18 13.30 29.83
N ASN A 41 4.39 12.00 29.95
CA ASN A 41 4.53 11.11 28.81
C ASN A 41 3.16 10.80 28.21
N LYS A 42 2.96 11.16 26.95
CA LYS A 42 1.75 10.80 26.21
C LYS A 42 1.97 9.42 25.60
N ALA A 43 1.46 8.39 26.26
CA ALA A 43 1.31 7.08 25.64
C ALA A 43 0.38 7.19 24.43
N ASP A 44 0.60 6.32 23.42
CA ASP A 44 -0.31 6.21 22.29
C ASP A 44 -1.74 6.00 22.81
N ALA A 45 -2.66 6.86 22.40
CA ALA A 45 -4.06 6.81 22.80
C ALA A 45 -4.74 5.46 22.45
N GLU A 46 -4.11 4.65 21.60
CA GLU A 46 -4.59 3.34 21.15
C GLU A 46 -4.30 2.21 22.15
N LYS A 47 -3.25 2.33 22.98
CA LYS A 47 -2.95 1.36 24.02
C LYS A 47 -3.51 1.89 25.34
N ASN A 48 -4.71 1.44 25.69
CA ASN A 48 -5.43 1.75 26.94
C ASN A 48 -4.70 1.37 28.24
N THR A 49 -3.38 1.16 28.20
CA THR A 49 -2.52 1.02 29.38
C THR A 49 -2.17 2.40 29.89
N LYS A 50 -2.95 2.86 30.87
CA LYS A 50 -2.83 4.12 31.61
C LYS A 50 -1.53 4.20 32.43
N THR A 51 -0.38 4.17 31.77
CA THR A 51 0.93 4.42 32.39
C THR A 51 1.50 5.72 31.81
N THR A 52 0.73 6.81 31.97
CA THR A 52 1.24 8.17 31.78
C THR A 52 2.25 8.41 32.89
N SER A 53 3.54 8.27 32.61
CA SER A 53 4.57 8.68 33.57
C SER A 53 4.50 10.21 33.68
N LYS A 54 4.27 10.69 34.90
CA LYS A 54 4.18 12.10 35.24
C LYS A 54 5.29 12.46 36.20
N THR A 55 6.16 13.37 35.78
CA THR A 55 7.19 13.95 36.62
C THR A 55 6.74 15.32 37.07
N VAL A 56 6.76 15.56 38.38
CA VAL A 56 6.46 16.88 38.99
C VAL A 56 7.66 17.31 39.80
N THR A 57 8.14 18.52 39.57
CA THR A 57 9.27 19.08 40.33
C THR A 57 9.05 20.57 40.59
N ILE A 58 9.60 21.04 41.71
CA ILE A 58 9.56 22.45 42.11
C ILE A 58 11.00 22.95 42.19
N ILE A 59 11.30 24.03 41.48
CA ILE A 59 12.64 24.62 41.43
C ILE A 59 12.59 26.15 41.41
N GLU A 60 13.70 26.81 41.72
CA GLU A 60 13.82 28.28 41.67
C GLU A 60 14.56 28.78 40.42
N ASN A 61 15.32 27.89 39.76
CA ASN A 61 16.02 28.22 38.53
C ASN A 61 15.06 28.27 37.34
N ASN A 62 15.46 29.03 36.31
CA ASN A 62 14.72 29.17 35.06
C ASN A 62 14.97 28.04 34.05
N SER A 63 15.61 26.96 34.50
CA SER A 63 16.01 25.84 33.67
C SER A 63 15.91 24.53 34.44
N TYR A 64 15.54 23.47 33.74
CA TYR A 64 15.47 22.12 34.28
C TYR A 64 16.07 21.11 33.31
N LEU A 65 16.80 20.14 33.85
CA LEU A 65 17.42 19.07 33.09
C LEU A 65 16.67 17.77 33.35
N TYR A 66 15.89 17.36 32.37
CA TYR A 66 15.13 16.12 32.43
C TYR A 66 16.00 14.96 31.93
N GLU A 67 16.18 13.92 32.75
CA GLU A 67 17.14 12.83 32.48
C GLU A 67 16.49 11.53 31.99
N SER A 68 15.16 11.49 31.86
CA SER A 68 14.42 10.30 31.45
C SER A 68 13.84 10.44 30.04
N PHE A 69 14.56 11.13 29.16
CA PHE A 69 14.14 11.35 27.78
C PHE A 69 14.40 10.12 26.90
N SER A 70 13.41 9.79 26.08
CA SER A 70 13.48 8.76 25.05
C SER A 70 12.90 9.32 23.76
N SER A 71 13.62 9.15 22.64
CA SER A 71 13.20 9.61 21.31
C SER A 71 11.93 8.92 20.82
N GLU A 72 11.68 7.69 21.26
CA GLU A 72 10.53 6.85 20.91
C GLU A 72 9.20 7.33 21.53
N LYS A 73 9.29 8.24 22.49
CA LYS A 73 8.18 8.70 23.32
C LYS A 73 7.84 10.16 23.04
N ARG A 74 6.54 10.46 23.14
CA ARG A 74 6.03 11.83 23.07
C ARG A 74 5.78 12.37 24.47
N TYR A 75 6.17 13.62 24.69
CA TYR A 75 6.05 14.28 25.99
C TYR A 75 5.38 15.64 25.84
N SER A 76 4.76 16.09 26.92
CA SER A 76 4.29 17.46 27.07
C SER A 76 4.82 18.05 28.37
N VAL A 77 5.30 19.30 28.32
CA VAL A 77 5.71 20.05 29.50
C VAL A 77 4.81 21.27 29.71
N LYS A 78 4.41 21.49 30.96
CA LYS A 78 3.70 22.69 31.43
C LYS A 78 4.41 23.24 32.66
N ILE A 79 4.48 24.56 32.76
CA ILE A 79 5.18 25.24 33.85
C ILE A 79 4.29 26.34 34.40
N ARG A 80 4.16 26.41 35.73
CA ARG A 80 3.54 27.54 36.43
C ARG A 80 4.52 28.15 37.43
N ALA A 81 4.25 29.37 37.86
CA ALA A 81 5.12 30.12 38.76
C ALA A 81 4.34 30.61 39.98
N THR A 82 5.05 30.79 41.09
CA THR A 82 4.54 31.45 42.30
C THR A 82 5.68 32.21 42.99
N ASP A 83 5.37 32.95 44.06
CA ASP A 83 6.35 33.67 44.88
C ASP A 83 7.41 32.73 45.48
N ALA A 84 8.67 33.14 45.36
CA ALA A 84 9.79 32.54 46.08
C ALA A 84 9.85 32.98 47.55
N GLY A 85 9.15 34.06 47.93
CA GLY A 85 8.89 34.44 49.33
C GLY A 85 9.40 35.82 49.75
N PHE A 86 10.19 36.50 48.92
CA PHE A 86 10.90 37.74 49.30
C PHE A 86 10.64 38.93 48.38
N CYS A 87 9.80 38.76 47.35
CA CYS A 87 9.55 39.80 46.35
C CYS A 87 8.14 40.37 46.34
N LEU A 88 7.31 40.03 47.34
CA LEU A 88 5.95 40.52 47.49
C LEU A 88 5.07 40.28 46.25
N VAL A 89 5.38 39.23 45.46
CA VAL A 89 4.50 38.77 44.39
C VAL A 89 3.43 37.85 44.97
N SER A 90 2.41 37.50 44.17
CA SER A 90 1.32 36.64 44.64
C SER A 90 1.86 35.29 45.16
N PRO A 91 1.50 34.87 46.38
CA PRO A 91 1.87 33.56 46.92
C PRO A 91 1.07 32.41 46.29
N ASN A 92 -0.02 32.74 45.60
CA ASN A 92 -0.82 31.76 44.86
C ASN A 92 -0.11 31.37 43.57
N TRP A 93 -0.22 30.08 43.22
CA TRP A 93 0.21 29.58 41.93
C TRP A 93 -0.51 30.31 40.79
N GLY A 94 0.28 30.80 39.84
CA GLY A 94 -0.25 31.33 38.59
C GLY A 94 -0.76 30.23 37.66
N GLU A 95 -1.35 30.67 36.55
CA GLU A 95 -1.81 29.80 35.48
C GLU A 95 -0.66 28.98 34.87
N TRP A 96 -1.02 27.80 34.36
CA TRP A 96 -0.11 26.97 33.59
C TRP A 96 0.29 27.67 32.29
N SER A 97 1.56 27.50 31.89
CA SER A 97 1.98 27.85 30.54
C SER A 97 1.24 27.02 29.49
N THR A 98 1.24 27.52 28.25
CA THR A 98 0.86 26.69 27.11
C THR A 98 1.72 25.42 27.10
N PRO A 99 1.12 24.22 26.92
CA PRO A 99 1.88 22.99 26.84
C PRO A 99 2.83 23.03 25.64
N VAL A 100 4.07 22.63 25.88
CA VAL A 100 5.06 22.41 24.82
C VAL A 100 5.23 20.91 24.62
N GLU A 101 4.95 20.46 23.40
CA GLU A 101 5.09 19.06 23.00
C GLU A 101 6.49 18.82 22.44
N PHE A 102 7.11 17.69 22.81
CA PHE A 102 8.43 17.31 22.33
C PHE A 102 8.59 15.78 22.26
N GLY A 103 9.66 15.32 21.61
CA GLY A 103 9.87 13.91 21.29
C GLY A 103 9.15 13.48 20.01
N THR A 104 9.45 12.28 19.53
CA THR A 104 8.77 11.70 18.36
C THR A 104 7.82 10.62 18.82
N GLN A 105 6.65 10.56 18.19
CA GLN A 105 5.79 9.39 18.28
C GLN A 105 6.27 8.45 17.17
N GLN A 106 6.99 7.40 17.52
CA GLN A 106 7.14 6.31 16.58
C GLN A 106 5.76 5.71 16.40
N LEU A 107 5.06 6.10 15.34
CA LEU A 107 3.97 5.30 14.77
C LEU A 107 4.60 4.01 14.24
N THR A 108 5.05 3.15 15.15
CA THR A 108 5.44 1.78 14.84
C THR A 108 4.16 1.05 14.49
N SER A 109 3.86 1.01 13.20
CA SER A 109 3.51 -0.22 12.49
C SER A 109 2.78 0.13 11.19
N THR A 110 3.39 0.94 10.31
CA THR A 110 3.18 0.65 8.89
C THR A 110 4.04 -0.56 8.58
N SER A 111 3.48 -1.72 8.90
CA SER A 111 4.08 -3.03 8.61
C SER A 111 4.58 -3.01 7.16
N PRO A 112 5.84 -3.42 6.88
CA PRO A 112 6.37 -3.43 5.51
C PRO A 112 5.53 -4.28 4.57
N TYR A 113 4.74 -5.21 5.11
CA TYR A 113 3.74 -5.98 4.36
C TYR A 113 2.70 -5.09 3.68
N MET A 114 2.26 -3.98 4.29
CA MET A 114 1.30 -3.05 3.67
C MET A 114 1.86 -2.37 2.41
N LEU A 115 3.18 -2.17 2.32
CA LEU A 115 3.84 -1.61 1.13
C LEU A 115 3.79 -2.58 -0.05
N PHE A 116 3.68 -3.89 0.20
CA PHE A 116 3.61 -4.92 -0.84
C PHE A 116 2.17 -5.30 -1.22
N LEU A 117 1.16 -4.97 -0.40
CA LEU A 117 -0.24 -5.27 -0.71
C LEU A 117 -0.77 -4.46 -1.90
N ILE A 118 -0.45 -3.16 -1.98
CA ILE A 118 -0.96 -2.29 -3.04
C ILE A 118 -0.36 -2.66 -4.42
N PRO A 119 0.97 -2.84 -4.58
CA PRO A 119 1.55 -3.29 -5.83
C PRO A 119 1.10 -4.71 -6.20
N GLY A 120 1.05 -5.63 -5.22
CA GLY A 120 0.65 -7.02 -5.44
C GLY A 120 -0.78 -7.16 -5.99
N LEU A 121 -1.73 -6.44 -5.41
CA LEU A 121 -3.12 -6.41 -5.88
C LEU A 121 -3.23 -5.79 -7.29
N SER A 122 -2.50 -4.70 -7.55
CA SER A 122 -2.52 -4.04 -8.86
C SER A 122 -1.94 -4.92 -9.98
N ALA A 123 -0.81 -5.60 -9.73
CA ALA A 123 -0.18 -6.49 -10.68
C ALA A 123 -1.03 -7.74 -10.93
N GLY A 124 -1.62 -8.31 -9.87
CA GLY A 124 -2.55 -9.44 -9.98
C GLY A 124 -3.77 -9.10 -10.84
N LEU A 125 -4.40 -7.93 -10.61
CA LEU A 125 -5.56 -7.48 -11.39
C LEU A 125 -5.19 -7.23 -12.86
N ALA A 126 -4.05 -6.59 -13.13
CA ALA A 126 -3.55 -6.32 -14.47
C ALA A 126 -3.24 -7.61 -15.24
N LEU A 127 -2.64 -8.61 -14.59
CA LEU A 127 -2.40 -9.93 -15.18
C LEU A 127 -3.72 -10.66 -15.46
N PHE A 128 -4.69 -10.60 -14.54
CA PHE A 128 -6.01 -11.19 -14.73
C PHE A 128 -6.71 -10.58 -15.96
N LEU A 129 -6.71 -9.26 -16.08
CA LEU A 129 -7.28 -8.55 -17.23
C LEU A 129 -6.53 -8.86 -18.54
N CYS A 130 -5.19 -8.93 -18.51
CA CYS A 130 -4.40 -9.32 -19.67
C CYS A 130 -4.74 -10.74 -20.13
N MET A 131 -4.86 -11.68 -19.19
CA MET A 131 -5.15 -13.08 -19.49
C MET A 131 -6.58 -13.26 -19.99
N THR A 132 -7.56 -12.57 -19.42
CA THR A 132 -8.95 -12.61 -19.92
C THR A 132 -9.03 -12.01 -21.32
N VAL A 133 -8.45 -10.84 -21.58
CA VAL A 133 -8.44 -10.23 -22.93
C VAL A 133 -7.78 -11.16 -23.95
N ARG A 134 -6.65 -11.80 -23.61
CA ARG A 134 -6.01 -12.79 -24.49
C ARG A 134 -6.88 -14.01 -24.73
N ALA A 135 -7.59 -14.51 -23.71
CA ALA A 135 -8.50 -15.64 -23.84
C ALA A 135 -9.73 -15.28 -24.70
N TYR A 136 -10.28 -14.07 -24.56
CA TYR A 136 -11.36 -13.58 -25.40
C TYR A 136 -10.91 -13.38 -26.86
N LEU A 137 -9.72 -12.81 -27.11
CA LEU A 137 -9.16 -12.71 -28.45
C LEU A 137 -8.95 -14.08 -29.10
N LYS A 138 -8.44 -15.05 -28.33
CA LYS A 138 -8.28 -16.44 -28.79
C LYS A 138 -9.64 -17.10 -29.10
N LYS A 139 -10.69 -16.75 -28.36
CA LYS A 139 -12.06 -17.26 -28.59
C LYS A 139 -12.73 -16.62 -29.80
N THR A 140 -12.33 -15.42 -30.21
CA THR A 140 -12.81 -14.76 -31.43
C THR A 140 -12.00 -15.06 -32.69
N SER A 141 -10.82 -15.67 -32.57
CA SER A 141 -10.15 -16.35 -33.70
C SER A 141 -10.86 -17.67 -33.99
N ALA A 142 -12.07 -17.58 -34.53
CA ALA A 142 -12.65 -18.70 -35.24
C ALA A 142 -11.66 -19.10 -36.36
N THR A 143 -11.32 -20.39 -36.45
CA THR A 143 -10.68 -20.95 -37.64
C THR A 143 -11.51 -20.49 -38.84
N VAL A 144 -10.90 -19.67 -39.69
CA VAL A 144 -11.50 -19.24 -40.96
C VAL A 144 -11.98 -20.51 -41.66
N PRO A 145 -13.29 -20.71 -41.89
CA PRO A 145 -13.72 -21.83 -42.70
C PRO A 145 -13.12 -21.61 -44.07
N GLN A 146 -12.26 -22.55 -44.49
CA GLN A 146 -11.68 -22.52 -45.84
C GLN A 146 -12.83 -22.40 -46.85
N PRO A 147 -12.71 -21.54 -47.87
CA PRO A 147 -13.61 -21.62 -49.01
C PRO A 147 -13.49 -23.03 -49.59
N ARG A 148 -14.60 -23.78 -49.60
CA ARG A 148 -14.64 -25.06 -50.31
C ARG A 148 -14.38 -24.77 -51.78
N ASP A 149 -13.29 -25.30 -52.29
CA ASP A 149 -13.03 -25.38 -53.72
C ASP A 149 -14.07 -26.33 -54.32
N PRO A 150 -14.96 -25.87 -55.22
CA PRO A 150 -15.98 -26.73 -55.83
C PRO A 150 -15.40 -27.78 -56.79
N PHE A 151 -14.09 -27.75 -57.09
CA PHE A 151 -13.53 -28.50 -58.23
C PHE A 151 -12.51 -29.58 -57.90
N HIS A 152 -12.30 -29.93 -56.63
CA HIS A 152 -11.42 -31.04 -56.27
C HIS A 152 -12.05 -32.01 -55.26
N ASP A 153 -13.20 -32.57 -55.64
CA ASP A 153 -13.66 -33.88 -55.15
C ASP A 153 -13.77 -34.84 -56.35
N SER A 154 -12.64 -35.43 -56.70
CA SER A 154 -12.63 -36.76 -57.31
C SER A 154 -11.35 -37.45 -56.88
N SER A 155 -11.49 -38.37 -55.91
CA SER A 155 -10.50 -39.42 -55.71
C SER A 155 -10.19 -40.08 -57.06
N PRO A 156 -8.94 -40.52 -57.32
CA PRO A 156 -8.64 -41.32 -58.49
C PRO A 156 -9.18 -42.74 -58.24
N ILE A 157 -10.50 -42.89 -58.25
CA ILE A 157 -11.13 -44.19 -58.48
C ILE A 157 -11.04 -44.42 -59.98
N ASP A 158 -9.93 -45.03 -60.35
CA ASP A 158 -9.83 -46.11 -61.33
C ASP A 158 -10.76 -46.08 -62.56
N PHE A 159 -10.78 -44.95 -63.27
CA PHE A 159 -11.42 -44.83 -64.59
C PHE A 159 -10.82 -45.78 -65.64
N GLN A 160 -9.56 -46.23 -65.43
CA GLN A 160 -8.92 -47.21 -66.30
C GLN A 160 -9.55 -48.60 -66.18
N THR A 161 -9.84 -49.06 -64.96
CA THR A 161 -10.44 -50.40 -64.77
C THR A 161 -11.89 -50.46 -65.22
N GLU A 162 -12.67 -49.38 -65.13
CA GLU A 162 -14.03 -49.35 -65.67
C GLU A 162 -14.05 -49.38 -67.21
N TYR A 163 -13.16 -48.63 -67.87
CA TYR A 163 -13.02 -48.66 -69.33
C TYR A 163 -12.55 -50.03 -69.85
N MET A 164 -11.55 -50.64 -69.19
CA MET A 164 -11.04 -51.95 -69.59
C MET A 164 -12.06 -53.07 -69.38
N ASN A 165 -12.91 -52.99 -68.35
CA ASN A 165 -14.00 -53.94 -68.16
C ASN A 165 -15.12 -53.79 -69.20
N LEU A 166 -15.41 -52.56 -69.66
CA LEU A 166 -16.36 -52.32 -70.75
C LEU A 166 -15.84 -52.84 -72.09
N LEU A 167 -14.56 -52.62 -72.39
CA LEU A 167 -13.93 -53.12 -73.62
C LEU A 167 -13.93 -54.66 -73.66
N LYS A 168 -13.63 -55.30 -72.52
CA LYS A 168 -13.61 -56.77 -72.38
C LYS A 168 -15.00 -57.41 -72.48
N LYS A 169 -16.05 -56.66 -72.13
CA LYS A 169 -17.46 -57.08 -72.25
C LYS A 169 -17.98 -56.94 -73.69
N GLN A 170 -17.40 -56.04 -74.49
CA GLN A 170 -17.77 -55.85 -75.90
C GLN A 170 -17.14 -56.91 -76.83
N GLU A 171 -15.96 -57.45 -76.48
CA GLU A 171 -15.30 -58.49 -77.28
C GLU A 171 -15.90 -59.91 -77.11
N THR A 172 -16.89 -60.11 -76.24
CA THR A 172 -17.44 -61.46 -75.92
C THR A 172 -18.87 -61.73 -76.42
N GLU A 173 -19.42 -60.87 -77.28
CA GLU A 173 -20.65 -61.20 -78.03
C GLU A 173 -20.30 -61.71 -79.45
N GLU A 174 -20.28 -63.03 -79.61
CA GLU A 174 -20.27 -63.71 -80.92
C GLU A 174 -21.52 -63.32 -81.73
N ILE A 175 -21.29 -62.78 -82.93
CA ILE A 175 -22.34 -62.49 -83.91
C ILE A 175 -22.57 -63.78 -84.72
N ILE A 176 -23.75 -64.39 -84.53
CA ILE A 176 -24.26 -65.52 -85.31
C ILE A 176 -24.92 -64.95 -86.57
N ASP A 177 -24.27 -65.07 -87.73
CA ASP A 177 -24.90 -64.78 -89.02
C ASP A 177 -25.72 -65.97 -89.50
N ILE A 178 -27.00 -65.73 -89.73
CA ILE A 178 -27.97 -66.70 -90.25
C ILE A 178 -27.96 -66.61 -91.77
N GLU A 179 -27.71 -67.76 -92.41
CA GLU A 179 -27.76 -68.00 -93.84
C GLU A 179 -29.19 -67.85 -94.38
N GLU A 180 -29.42 -66.91 -95.30
CA GLU A 180 -30.64 -66.87 -96.09
C GLU A 180 -30.30 -66.98 -97.59
N VAL A 181 -30.72 -68.13 -98.13
CA VAL A 181 -30.66 -68.51 -99.54
C VAL A 181 -31.64 -67.67 -100.34
N MET A 182 -31.18 -66.99 -101.39
CA MET A 182 -32.04 -66.60 -102.51
C MET A 182 -31.34 -66.84 -103.84
N GLU A 183 -31.83 -67.86 -104.52
CA GLU A 183 -31.58 -68.22 -105.90
C GLU A 183 -32.65 -67.58 -106.78
N CYS A 184 -32.27 -67.02 -107.95
CA CYS A 184 -33.01 -67.05 -109.24
C CYS A 184 -32.54 -65.91 -110.17
N LYS A 185 -31.83 -66.23 -111.26
CA LYS A 185 -32.43 -66.48 -112.59
C LYS A 185 -31.37 -66.90 -113.61
#